data_AF-W1YHR6-F1
#
_entry.id   AF-W1YHR6-F1
#
_cell.length_a   1.000
_cell.length_b   1.000
_cell.length_c   1.000
_cell.angle_alpha   90.00
_cell.angle_beta   90.00
_cell.angle_gamma   90.00
#
_symmetry.space_group_name_H-M   'P 1'
#
loop_
_entity.id
_entity.type
_entity.pdbx_description
1 polymer ?
#
loop_
_entity_poly.entity_id
_entity_poly.type
_entity_poly.pdbx_seq_one_letter_code
_entity_poly.pdbx_strand_id
1 'polypeptide(L)' 'MYYNTDEDYYICASGKKMLLKGTKKKKTKSGYETTVSIYECEDCDGCEYKSKCTKAKGNK' A
#
# COMPACT_ATOMS: atom_id res chain seq x y z
N MET A 1 7.79 -0.56 10.11
CA MET A 1 7.29 -1.34 8.95
C MET A 1 8.26 -2.48 8.76
N TYR A 2 7.76 -3.70 8.71
CA TYR A 2 8.56 -4.89 8.49
C TYR A 2 8.23 -5.43 7.10
N TYR A 3 9.22 -5.74 6.29
CA TYR A 3 9.00 -6.31 4.96
C TYR A 3 9.35 -7.79 5.02
N ASN A 4 8.39 -8.63 4.62
CA ASN A 4 8.56 -10.06 4.59
C ASN A 4 8.84 -10.47 3.15
N THR A 5 10.10 -10.78 2.85
CA THR A 5 10.55 -11.21 1.53
C THR A 5 9.98 -12.56 1.10
N ASP A 6 9.62 -13.41 2.07
CA ASP A 6 9.21 -14.80 1.83
C ASP A 6 7.85 -14.92 1.12
N GLU A 7 6.88 -14.09 1.51
CA GLU A 7 5.54 -14.08 0.89
C GLU A 7 5.22 -12.71 0.23
N ASP A 8 6.24 -11.88 -0.04
CA ASP A 8 6.15 -10.52 -0.62
C ASP A 8 5.03 -9.64 -0.02
N TYR A 9 5.08 -9.44 1.30
CA TYR A 9 4.13 -8.56 1.98
C TYR A 9 4.80 -7.59 2.92
N TYR A 10 4.14 -6.46 3.11
CA TYR A 10 4.53 -5.47 4.10
C TYR A 10 3.71 -5.67 5.37
N ILE A 11 4.31 -5.44 6.53
CA ILE A 11 3.61 -5.40 7.81
C ILE A 11 3.51 -3.95 8.23
N CYS A 12 2.28 -3.48 8.40
CA CYS A 12 1.99 -2.13 8.85
C CYS A 12 2.39 -1.95 10.34
N ALA A 13 2.39 -0.70 10.83
CA ALA A 13 2.75 -0.43 12.22
C ALA A 13 1.80 -1.08 13.25
N SER A 14 0.57 -1.41 12.86
CA SER A 14 -0.39 -2.16 13.69
C SER A 14 -0.21 -3.68 13.62
N GLY A 15 0.82 -4.19 12.94
CA GLY A 15 1.06 -5.63 12.81
C GLY A 15 0.19 -6.34 11.78
N LYS A 16 -0.56 -5.61 10.95
CA LYS A 16 -1.40 -6.19 9.90
C LYS A 16 -0.63 -6.38 8.59
N LYS A 17 -0.92 -7.47 7.87
CA LYS A 17 -0.30 -7.82 6.59
C LYS A 17 -0.89 -6.96 5.45
N MET A 18 -0.02 -6.43 4.60
CA MET A 18 -0.33 -5.71 3.37
C MET A 18 0.05 -6.59 2.19
N LEU A 19 -0.96 -7.16 1.54
CA LEU A 19 -0.79 -8.04 0.40
C LEU A 19 -0.77 -7.23 -0.89
N LEU A 20 -0.12 -7.76 -1.93
CA LEU A 20 -0.15 -7.18 -3.26
C LEU A 20 -1.59 -7.25 -3.80
N LYS A 21 -2.26 -6.10 -3.86
CA LYS A 21 -3.63 -5.98 -4.38
C LYS A 21 -3.65 -5.89 -5.91
N GLY A 22 -2.57 -5.38 -6.49
CA GLY A 22 -2.42 -5.36 -7.94
C GLY A 22 -1.25 -4.50 -8.39
N THR A 23 -0.91 -4.60 -9.66
CA THR A 23 0.15 -3.79 -10.27
C THR A 23 -0.46 -2.88 -11.32
N LYS A 24 -0.26 -1.56 -11.21
CA LYS A 24 -0.65 -0.61 -12.26
C LYS A 24 0.55 -0.24 -13.10
N LYS A 25 0.41 -0.29 -14.42
CA LYS A 25 1.41 0.28 -15.33
C LYS A 25 1.05 1.74 -15.56
N LYS A 26 1.96 2.65 -15.20
CA LYS A 26 1.82 4.08 -15.50
C LYS A 26 2.81 4.45 -16.59
N LYS A 27 2.33 5.15 -17.61
CA LYS A 27 3.20 5.75 -18.62
C LYS A 27 3.44 7.21 -18.24
N THR A 28 4.70 7.58 -18.10
CA THR A 28 5.11 8.96 -17.82
C THR A 28 5.02 9.80 -19.09
N LYS A 29 4.90 11.13 -18.94
CA LYS A 29 4.87 12.08 -20.08
C LYS A 29 6.06 11.94 -21.03
N SER A 30 7.20 11.47 -20.55
CA SER A 30 8.42 11.27 -21.33
C SER A 30 8.51 9.89 -22.00
N GLY A 31 7.46 9.06 -21.93
CA GLY A 31 7.40 7.77 -22.63
C GLY A 31 7.84 6.54 -21.82
N TYR A 32 8.40 6.73 -20.61
CA TYR A 32 8.79 5.62 -19.74
C TYR A 32 7.58 4.95 -19.11
N GLU A 33 7.51 3.62 -19.21
CA GLU A 33 6.53 2.78 -18.54
C GLU A 33 7.08 2.32 -17.19
N THR A 34 6.32 2.57 -16.13
CA THR A 34 6.67 2.13 -14.77
C THR A 34 5.57 1.25 -14.23
N THR A 35 5.93 0.05 -13.77
CA THR A 35 5.02 -0.82 -13.03
C THR A 35 5.04 -0.40 -11.57
N VAL A 36 3.88 -0.05 -11.02
CA VAL A 36 3.70 0.31 -9.62
C VAL A 36 2.88 -0.80 -8.96
N SER A 37 3.51 -1.52 -8.05
CA SER A 37 2.84 -2.49 -7.18
C SER A 37 2.05 -1.76 -6.09
N ILE A 38 0.76 -2.07 -6.01
CA ILE A 38 -0.19 -1.53 -5.05
C ILE A 38 -0.36 -2.59 -3.97
N TYR A 39 0.08 -2.29 -2.76
CA TYR A 39 -0.09 -3.14 -1.59
C TYR A 39 -1.22 -2.57 -0.72
N GLU A 40 -2.14 -3.42 -0.28
CA GLU A 40 -3.27 -3.02 0.55
C GLU A 40 -3.42 -3.97 1.75
N CYS A 41 -3.79 -3.43 2.91
CA CYS A 41 -4.18 -4.25 4.05
C CYS A 41 -5.55 -4.89 3.76
N GLU A 42 -5.69 -6.19 4.00
CA GLU A 42 -7.00 -6.86 3.91
C GLU A 42 -8.00 -6.31 4.91
N ASP A 43 -7.53 -5.97 6.11
CA ASP A 43 -8.39 -5.49 7.17
C ASP A 43 -7.71 -4.32 7.89
N CYS A 44 -8.31 -3.14 7.91
CA CYS A 44 -7.88 -2.00 8.73
C CYS A 44 -8.97 -1.61 9.73
N ASP A 45 -9.94 -2.49 9.96
CA ASP A 45 -11.03 -2.25 10.90
C ASP A 45 -10.45 -2.17 12.32
N GLY A 46 -10.85 -1.15 13.06
CA GLY A 46 -10.31 -0.84 14.40
C GLY A 46 -8.88 -0.30 14.49
N CYS A 47 -8.21 0.05 13.38
CA CYS A 47 -6.82 0.51 13.43
C CYS A 47 -6.72 1.94 14.00
N GLU A 48 -6.15 2.10 15.20
CA GLU A 48 -5.92 3.41 15.84
C GLU A 48 -4.96 4.30 15.02
N TYR A 49 -4.09 3.68 14.24
CA TYR A 49 -3.14 4.36 13.36
C TYR A 49 -3.76 4.75 12.02
N LYS A 50 -5.03 4.41 11.73
CA LYS A 50 -5.70 4.72 10.45
C LYS A 50 -5.62 6.21 10.12
N SER A 51 -5.85 7.08 11.11
CA SER A 51 -5.74 8.54 10.97
C SER A 51 -4.34 9.04 10.59
N LYS A 52 -3.28 8.27 10.89
CA LYS A 52 -1.88 8.57 10.52
C LYS A 52 -1.40 7.81 9.27
N CYS A 53 -1.97 6.62 9.02
CA CYS A 53 -1.56 5.71 7.96
C CYS A 53 -2.08 6.15 6.58
N THR A 54 -3.31 6.64 6.52
CA THR A 54 -3.87 7.24 5.29
C THR A 54 -3.78 8.76 5.40
N LYS A 55 -2.95 9.36 4.54
CA LYS A 55 -2.94 10.81 4.29
C LYS A 55 -4.06 11.27 3.35
N ALA A 56 -5.07 10.43 3.07
CA ALA A 56 -6.25 10.84 2.32
C ALA A 56 -7.06 11.86 3.13
N LYS A 57 -6.62 13.11 3.04
CA LYS A 57 -7.17 14.27 3.72
C LYS A 57 -8.24 14.85 2.81
N GLY A 58 -9.48 14.38 2.94
CA GLY A 58 -10.64 14.94 2.24
C GLY A 58 -10.56 14.84 0.71
N ASN A 59 -11.25 13.87 0.14
CA ASN A 59 -11.71 13.99 -1.22
C ASN A 59 -12.64 15.22 -1.27
N LYS A 60 -12.25 16.29 -1.96
CA LYS A 60 -13.13 17.42 -2.26
C LYS A 60 -14.10 17.05 -3.37
#